data_AF-A0A251TLF3-F1
#
_entry.id   AF-A0A251TLF3-F1
#
_cell.length_a   1.000
_cell.length_b   1.000
_cell.length_c   1.000
_cell.angle_alpha   90.00
_cell.angle_beta   90.00
_cell.angle_gamma   90.00
#
_symmetry.space_group_name_H-M   'P 1'
#
loop_
_entity.id
_entity.type
_entity.pdbx_description
1 polymer ?
#
loop_
_entity_poly.entity_id
_entity_poly.type
_entity_poly.pdbx_seq_one_letter_code
_entity_poly.pdbx_strand_id
1 'polypeptide(L)' 'MVLYNCGQDAIIVTSWTDFNPGRRFYSCPTMNPNCGRFIGWVDPPMCSRAVQLFQGF' A
#
# COMPACT_ATOMS: atom_id res chain seq x y z
N MET A 1 -13.04 -5.64 -7.31
CA MET A 1 -11.83 -6.36 -7.75
C MET A 1 -10.94 -5.36 -8.44
N VAL A 2 -9.68 -5.21 -8.01
CA VAL A 2 -8.72 -4.30 -8.62
C VAL A 2 -7.77 -5.15 -9.44
N LEU A 3 -7.71 -4.93 -10.74
CA LEU A 3 -6.92 -5.73 -11.67
C LEU A 3 -5.67 -4.97 -12.11
N TYR A 4 -4.58 -5.70 -12.24
CA TYR A 4 -3.36 -5.21 -12.85
C TYR A 4 -3.33 -5.45 -14.36
N ASN A 5 -2.46 -4.71 -15.06
CA ASN A 5 -2.22 -4.90 -16.49
C ASN A 5 -1.70 -6.30 -16.85
N CYS A 6 -1.18 -7.06 -15.88
CA CYS A 6 -0.81 -8.47 -16.06
C CYS A 6 -1.99 -9.45 -15.95
N GLY A 7 -3.22 -8.96 -15.75
CA GLY A 7 -4.43 -9.77 -15.64
C GLY A 7 -4.61 -10.47 -14.29
N GLN A 8 -3.77 -10.17 -13.30
CA GLN A 8 -3.87 -10.71 -11.95
C GLN A 8 -4.64 -9.77 -11.03
N ASP A 9 -5.31 -10.35 -10.04
CA ASP A 9 -5.95 -9.60 -8.96
C ASP A 9 -4.91 -8.94 -8.06
N ALA A 10 -5.16 -7.69 -7.71
CA ALA A 10 -4.34 -6.97 -6.75
C ALA A 10 -4.46 -7.60 -5.36
N ILE A 11 -3.31 -7.72 -4.69
CA ILE A 11 -3.24 -8.09 -3.28
C ILE A 11 -3.19 -6.83 -2.42
N ILE A 12 -3.61 -6.96 -1.16
CA ILE A 12 -3.52 -5.89 -0.17
C ILE A 12 -2.25 -6.10 0.65
N VAL A 13 -1.41 -5.08 0.70
CA VAL A 13 -0.14 -5.09 1.44
C VAL A 13 -0.14 -3.97 2.45
N THR A 14 0.37 -4.24 3.65
CA THR A 14 0.54 -3.23 4.71
C THR A 14 1.86 -2.48 4.51
N SER A 15 1.79 -1.15 4.47
CA SER A 15 2.96 -0.28 4.50
C SER A 15 3.49 -0.20 5.93
N TRP A 16 4.80 -0.32 6.05
CA TRP A 16 5.55 -0.14 7.30
C TRP A 16 6.56 0.99 7.16
N THR A 17 6.24 1.98 6.32
CA THR A 17 7.06 3.19 6.18
C THR A 17 6.73 4.16 7.30
N ASP A 18 7.67 5.01 7.68
CA ASP A 18 7.49 5.97 8.77
C ASP A 18 6.26 6.86 8.59
N PHE A 19 5.92 7.25 7.36
CA PHE A 19 4.79 8.12 7.07
C PHE A 19 3.46 7.39 6.85
N ASN A 20 3.50 6.08 6.61
CA ASN A 20 2.30 5.27 6.40
C ASN A 20 2.29 3.96 7.22
N PRO A 21 2.66 3.97 8.51
CA PRO A 21 2.72 2.74 9.30
C PRO A 21 1.35 2.11 9.44
N GLY A 22 1.26 0.80 9.16
CA GLY A 22 0.01 0.04 9.25
C GLY A 22 -1.01 0.34 8.15
N ARG A 23 -0.73 1.27 7.22
CA ARG A 23 -1.67 1.66 6.16
C ARG A 23 -1.61 0.71 4.98
N ARG A 24 -2.75 0.29 4.42
CA ARG A 24 -2.79 -0.73 3.37
C ARG A 24 -2.88 -0.15 1.97
N PHE A 25 -2.19 -0.77 1.02
CA PHE A 25 -2.18 -0.40 -0.40
C PHE A 25 -2.36 -1.63 -1.30
N TYR A 26 -2.82 -1.39 -2.54
CA TYR A 26 -2.94 -2.41 -3.57
C TYR A 26 -1.60 -2.64 -4.27
N SER A 27 -1.21 -3.91 -4.38
CA SER A 27 0.05 -4.34 -4.99
C SER A 27 -0.17 -5.49 -5.97
N CYS A 28 0.70 -5.59 -6.98
CA CYS A 28 0.71 -6.73 -7.88
C CYS A 28 1.35 -7.94 -7.17
N PRO A 29 0.72 -9.12 -7.17
CA PRO A 29 1.29 -10.31 -6.56
C PRO A 29 2.53 -10.82 -7.32
N THR A 30 2.67 -10.47 -8.60
CA THR A 30 3.80 -10.91 -9.43
C THR A 30 5.00 -9.99 -9.23
N MET A 31 6.21 -10.56 -9.17
CA MET A 31 7.48 -9.81 -9.22
C MET A 31 7.82 -9.31 -10.64
N ASN A 32 6.82 -9.10 -11.50
CA ASN A 32 7.05 -8.62 -12.85
C ASN A 32 7.45 -7.14 -12.80
N PRO A 33 8.67 -6.76 -13.22
CA PRO A 33 9.13 -5.37 -13.18
C PRO A 33 8.31 -4.44 -14.09
N ASN A 34 7.62 -4.98 -15.11
CA ASN A 34 6.71 -4.21 -15.96
C ASN A 34 5.34 -3.97 -15.31
N CYS A 35 5.07 -4.58 -14.15
CA CYS A 35 3.85 -4.41 -13.38
C CYS A 35 4.16 -3.61 -12.12
N GLY A 36 3.72 -2.35 -12.07
CA GLY A 36 4.04 -1.46 -10.95
C GLY A 36 3.63 -2.04 -9.59
N ARG A 37 4.45 -1.89 -8.55
CA ARG A 37 4.16 -2.50 -7.23
C ARG A 37 3.10 -1.77 -6.41
N PHE A 38 2.77 -0.55 -6.78
CA PHE A 38 1.82 0.31 -6.09
C PHE A 38 0.90 0.96 -7.13
N ILE A 39 -0.41 0.83 -6.94
CA ILE A 39 -1.42 1.49 -7.78
C ILE A 39 -2.37 2.38 -6.98
N GLY A 40 -2.35 2.30 -5.65
CA GLY A 40 -3.20 3.14 -4.80
C GLY A 40 -3.34 2.61 -3.38
N TRP A 41 -3.83 3.48 -2.49
CA TRP A 41 -4.12 3.15 -1.10
C TRP A 41 -5.51 2.54 -0.96
N VAL A 42 -5.65 1.55 -0.08
CA VAL A 42 -6.94 1.01 0.37
C VAL A 42 -7.55 1.95 1.41
N ASP A 43 -6.72 2.32 2.38
CA ASP A 43 -7.13 3.16 3.50
C ASP A 43 -6.96 4.64 3.15
N PRO A 44 -7.84 5.54 3.64
CA PRO A 44 -7.69 6.98 3.45
C PRO A 44 -6.38 7.49 4.07
N PRO A 45 -5.94 8.71 3.71
CA PRO A 45 -4.75 9.32 4.31
C PRO A 45 -4.87 9.32 5.83
N MET A 46 -3.83 8.86 6.51
CA MET A 46 -3.77 8.99 7.96
C MET A 46 -3.63 10.47 8.33
N CYS A 47 -4.31 10.87 9.40
CA CYS A 47 -4.11 12.22 9.93
C CYS A 47 -2.69 12.36 10.47
N SER A 48 -2.13 13.57 10.40
CA SER A 48 -0.77 13.86 10.86
C SER A 48 -0.53 13.45 12.32
N ARG A 49 -1.59 13.55 13.15
CA ARG A 49 -1.55 13.12 14.54
C ARG A 49 -1.35 11.61 14.68
N ALA A 50 -2.01 10.80 13.86
CA ALA A 50 -1.84 9.35 13.87
C ALA A 50 -0.43 8.95 13.44
N VAL A 51 0.10 9.58 12.38
CA VAL A 51 1.48 9.33 11.92
C VAL A 51 2.50 9.57 13.04
N GLN A 52 2.40 10.68 13.76
CA GLN A 52 3.30 11.00 14.87
C GLN A 52 3.22 9.99 16.03
N LEU A 53 2.04 9.43 16.31
CA LEU A 53 1.88 8.44 17.37
C LEU A 53 2.59 7.12 17.03
N PHE A 54 2.60 6.72 15.76
CA PHE A 54 3.28 5.50 15.32
C PHE A 54 4.79 5.68 15.13
N GLN A 55 5.27 6.92 14.88
CA GLN A 55 6.69 7.25 14.78
C GLN A 55 7.40 7.45 16.14
N GLY A 56 6.65 7.45 17.26
CA GLY A 56 7.15 7.83 18.58
C GLY A 56 7.75 6.69 19.43
N PHE A 57 8.22 5.59 18.83
CA PHE A 57 8.94 4.51 19.52
C PHE A 57 10.38 4.41 19.03
#